data_AF-A0A3M0XN58-F1
#
_entry.id   AF-A0A3M0XN58-F1
#
_cell.length_a   1.000
_cell.length_b   1.000
_cell.length_c   1.000
_cell.angle_alpha   90.00
_cell.angle_beta   90.00
_cell.angle_gamma   90.00
#
_symmetry.space_group_name_H-M   'P 1'
#
loop_
_entity.id
_entity.type
_entity.pdbx_description
1 polymer ?
#
loop_
_entity_poly.entity_id
_entity_poly.type
_entity_poly.pdbx_seq_one_letter_code
_entity_poly.pdbx_strand_id
1 'polypeptide(L)'
;MRKWLELEEYRAQIAKAAADKRGDALERGITAYLSAAVSRRVKWSNVPWKQAVLALEGAVSVNMPRRAFPVLFQVEEQKSGSGVDFDYEGRMWYLWSHMLASNYGWSLEYIANLDVDEAIGHIQEILVDDQLEREWQWSISEVAYSYNQATKRSELRPLPRPAWMKMKKIEPPKKIRIHRMFVPIGHVVSQEDQDQTTQPERDVPTV
;
A
#
# COMPACT_ATOMS: atom_id res chain seq x y z
N MET A 1 -2.07 -15.89 13.40
CA MET A 1 -2.35 -15.62 11.97
C MET A 1 -3.63 -16.27 11.43
N ARG A 2 -3.80 -17.61 11.54
CA ARG A 2 -4.93 -18.32 10.89
C ARG A 2 -6.31 -17.76 11.23
N LYS A 3 -6.58 -17.55 12.53
CA LYS A 3 -7.85 -16.99 13.01
C LYS A 3 -8.14 -15.61 12.41
N TRP A 4 -7.11 -14.80 12.20
CA TRP A 4 -7.29 -13.47 11.60
C TRP A 4 -7.74 -13.56 10.14
N LEU A 5 -7.18 -14.49 9.36
CA LEU A 5 -7.61 -14.73 7.98
C LEU A 5 -9.05 -15.26 7.90
N GLU A 6 -9.44 -16.14 8.83
CA GLU A 6 -10.84 -16.61 8.95
C GLU A 6 -11.79 -15.43 9.24
N LEU A 7 -11.38 -14.48 10.10
CA LEU A 7 -12.15 -13.26 10.37
C LEU A 7 -12.24 -12.34 9.14
N GLU A 8 -11.15 -12.16 8.39
CA GLU A 8 -11.17 -11.36 7.16
C GLU A 8 -12.07 -11.97 6.08
N GLU A 9 -12.16 -13.30 6.00
CA GLU A 9 -13.12 -13.98 5.12
C GLU A 9 -14.57 -13.66 5.51
N TYR A 10 -14.93 -13.76 6.79
CA TYR A 10 -16.25 -13.34 7.25
C TYR A 10 -16.51 -11.85 6.98
N ARG A 11 -15.51 -10.99 7.15
CA ARG A 11 -15.60 -9.56 6.86
C ARG A 11 -15.89 -9.31 5.38
N ALA A 12 -15.23 -10.02 4.47
CA ALA A 12 -15.49 -9.94 3.04
C ALA A 12 -16.92 -10.41 2.69
N GLN A 13 -17.40 -11.48 3.33
CA GLN A 13 -18.78 -11.97 3.17
C GLN A 13 -19.81 -10.94 3.66
N ILE A 14 -19.56 -10.29 4.81
CA ILE A 14 -20.39 -9.20 5.35
C ILE A 14 -20.44 -8.02 4.37
N ALA A 15 -19.28 -7.60 3.84
CA ALA A 15 -19.20 -6.51 2.87
C ALA A 15 -19.99 -6.82 1.59
N LYS A 16 -19.86 -8.05 1.07
CA LYS A 16 -20.61 -8.52 -0.09
C LYS A 16 -22.12 -8.55 0.17
N ALA A 17 -22.56 -9.09 1.31
CA ALA A 17 -23.96 -9.11 1.69
C ALA A 17 -24.57 -7.71 1.86
N ALA A 18 -23.79 -6.76 2.38
CA ALA A 18 -24.18 -5.36 2.49
C ALA A 18 -24.33 -4.70 1.11
N ALA A 19 -23.39 -4.95 0.19
CA ALA A 19 -23.46 -4.45 -1.18
C ALA A 19 -24.69 -5.00 -1.93
N ASP A 20 -24.99 -6.29 -1.75
CA ASP A 20 -26.14 -6.98 -2.36
C ASP A 20 -27.48 -6.68 -1.67
N LYS A 21 -27.48 -5.89 -0.58
CA LYS A 21 -28.66 -5.56 0.26
C LYS A 21 -29.41 -6.79 0.79
N ARG A 22 -28.70 -7.89 1.09
CA ARG A 22 -29.28 -9.15 1.61
C ARG A 22 -29.25 -9.16 3.15
N GLY A 23 -30.33 -8.72 3.78
CA GLY A 23 -30.45 -8.64 5.25
C GLY A 23 -30.10 -9.94 5.99
N ASP A 24 -30.68 -11.07 5.59
CA ASP A 24 -30.45 -12.37 6.25
C ASP A 24 -29.00 -12.87 6.12
N ALA A 25 -28.33 -12.55 5.01
CA ALA A 25 -26.93 -12.91 4.81
C ALA A 25 -26.01 -12.02 5.66
N LEU A 26 -26.37 -10.73 5.78
CA LEU A 26 -25.65 -9.78 6.63
C LEU A 26 -25.71 -10.17 8.11
N GLU A 27 -26.91 -10.50 8.62
CA GLU A 27 -27.09 -10.93 10.01
C GLU A 27 -26.31 -12.21 10.32
N ARG A 28 -26.38 -13.20 9.43
CA ARG A 28 -25.62 -14.46 9.57
C ARG A 28 -24.11 -14.21 9.54
N GLY A 29 -23.62 -13.37 8.62
CA GLY A 29 -22.20 -13.02 8.53
C GLY A 29 -21.68 -12.35 9.79
N ILE A 30 -22.43 -11.37 10.33
CA ILE A 30 -22.05 -10.68 11.57
C ILE A 30 -22.06 -11.64 12.76
N THR A 31 -23.08 -12.50 12.85
CA THR A 31 -23.16 -13.52 13.92
C THR A 31 -22.01 -14.52 13.83
N ALA A 32 -21.65 -14.98 12.64
CA ALA A 32 -20.53 -15.88 12.41
C ALA A 32 -19.19 -15.22 12.80
N TYR A 33 -18.96 -13.98 12.33
CA TYR A 33 -17.77 -13.20 12.68
C TYR A 33 -17.63 -13.05 14.20
N LEU A 34 -18.69 -12.60 14.88
CA LEU A 34 -18.66 -12.39 16.33
C LEU A 34 -18.49 -13.69 17.12
N SER A 35 -19.07 -14.79 16.64
CA SER A 35 -18.91 -16.11 17.25
C SER A 35 -17.47 -16.64 17.10
N ALA A 36 -16.82 -16.34 15.98
CA ALA A 36 -15.41 -16.69 15.76
C ALA A 36 -14.46 -15.78 16.55
N ALA A 37 -14.74 -14.48 16.61
CA ALA A 37 -13.90 -13.48 17.27
C ALA A 37 -13.96 -13.57 18.80
N VAL A 38 -15.15 -13.85 19.37
CA VAL A 38 -15.38 -13.85 20.81
C VAL A 38 -15.49 -15.29 21.30
N SER A 39 -14.51 -15.75 22.07
CA SER A 39 -14.49 -17.13 22.61
C SER A 39 -15.61 -17.46 23.62
N ARG A 40 -16.50 -16.51 23.91
CA ARG A 40 -17.64 -16.71 24.83
C ARG A 40 -18.85 -17.20 24.05
N ARG A 41 -19.58 -18.15 24.65
CA ARG A 41 -20.87 -18.63 24.12
C ARG A 41 -21.97 -17.57 24.30
N VAL A 42 -21.92 -16.53 23.48
CA VAL A 42 -22.96 -15.51 23.41
C VAL A 42 -23.96 -15.93 22.33
N LYS A 43 -25.26 -15.95 22.66
CA LYS A 43 -26.33 -16.14 21.69
C LYS A 43 -26.62 -14.82 20.99
N TRP A 44 -25.85 -14.52 19.94
CA TRP A 44 -25.95 -13.25 19.20
C TRP A 44 -27.33 -12.99 18.58
N SER A 45 -28.11 -14.05 18.29
CA SER A 45 -29.51 -13.95 17.83
C SER A 45 -30.43 -13.19 18.79
N ASN A 46 -30.07 -13.11 20.08
CA ASN A 46 -30.88 -12.45 21.10
C ASN A 46 -30.38 -11.04 21.42
N VAL A 47 -29.24 -10.63 20.85
CA VAL A 47 -28.63 -9.34 21.11
C VAL A 47 -29.29 -8.30 20.20
N PRO A 48 -29.73 -7.14 20.73
CA PRO A 48 -30.26 -6.06 19.90
C PRO A 48 -29.28 -5.67 18.78
N TRP A 49 -29.79 -5.51 17.56
CA TRP A 49 -28.96 -5.28 16.37
C TRP A 49 -27.89 -4.19 16.54
N LYS A 50 -28.27 -3.05 17.15
CA LYS A 50 -27.33 -1.96 17.43
C LYS A 50 -26.13 -2.40 18.28
N GLN A 51 -26.35 -3.26 19.27
CA GLN A 51 -25.27 -3.78 20.13
C GLN A 51 -24.40 -4.79 19.39
N ALA A 52 -24.98 -5.61 18.51
CA ALA A 52 -24.22 -6.53 17.67
C ALA A 52 -23.28 -5.77 16.70
N VAL A 53 -23.74 -4.68 16.10
CA VAL A 53 -22.92 -3.83 15.22
C VAL A 53 -21.79 -3.15 16.00
N LEU A 54 -22.06 -2.61 17.18
CA LEU A 54 -21.01 -2.03 18.04
C LEU A 54 -19.98 -3.09 18.49
N ALA A 55 -20.44 -4.30 18.81
CA ALA A 55 -19.56 -5.42 19.12
C ALA A 55 -18.70 -5.81 17.91
N LEU A 56 -19.26 -5.77 16.70
CA LEU A 56 -18.53 -6.03 15.46
C LEU A 56 -17.43 -5.00 15.25
N GLU A 57 -17.75 -3.71 15.38
CA GLU A 57 -16.77 -2.62 15.26
C GLU A 57 -15.62 -2.79 16.26
N GLY A 58 -15.96 -3.06 17.53
CA GLY A 58 -14.98 -3.36 18.57
C GLY A 58 -14.11 -4.58 18.22
N ALA A 59 -14.73 -5.69 17.81
CA ALA A 59 -14.01 -6.91 17.45
C ALA A 59 -13.10 -6.70 16.23
N VAL A 60 -13.55 -5.99 15.20
CA VAL A 60 -12.73 -5.64 14.04
C VAL A 60 -11.53 -4.80 14.49
N SER A 61 -11.76 -3.74 15.27
CA SER A 61 -10.67 -2.84 15.70
C SER A 61 -9.57 -3.56 16.51
N VAL A 62 -9.93 -4.52 17.36
CA VAL A 62 -8.98 -5.29 18.17
C VAL A 62 -8.21 -6.30 17.35
N ASN A 63 -8.82 -6.84 16.28
CA ASN A 63 -8.19 -7.85 15.44
C ASN A 63 -7.48 -7.25 14.21
N MET A 64 -7.54 -5.94 13.99
CA MET A 64 -6.80 -5.30 12.89
C MET A 64 -5.28 -5.31 13.14
N PRO A 65 -4.45 -5.47 12.09
CA PRO A 65 -3.02 -5.27 12.19
C PRO A 65 -2.70 -3.89 12.78
N ARG A 66 -1.71 -3.82 13.68
CA ARG A 66 -1.34 -2.56 14.34
C ARG A 66 -0.54 -1.67 13.40
N ARG A 67 0.18 -2.29 12.45
CA ARG A 67 0.95 -1.59 11.42
C ARG A 67 0.13 -1.44 10.14
N ALA A 68 0.29 -0.30 9.49
CA ALA A 68 -0.32 -0.06 8.20
C ALA A 68 0.52 -0.73 7.09
N PHE A 69 0.19 -1.96 6.73
CA PHE A 69 0.84 -2.68 5.64
C PHE A 69 0.24 -2.31 4.27
N PRO A 70 1.02 -1.71 3.34
CA PRO A 70 0.51 -1.31 2.02
C PRO A 70 -0.16 -2.44 1.24
N VAL A 71 0.30 -3.68 1.40
CA VAL A 71 -0.25 -4.87 0.72
C VAL A 71 -1.74 -5.09 1.01
N LEU A 72 -2.26 -4.58 2.12
CA LEU A 72 -3.67 -4.72 2.51
C LEU A 72 -4.58 -3.64 1.89
N PHE A 73 -4.05 -2.47 1.52
CA PHE A 73 -4.87 -1.27 1.23
C PHE A 73 -5.07 -0.99 -0.26
N GLN A 74 -4.43 -1.75 -1.17
CA GLN A 74 -4.43 -1.44 -2.61
C GLN A 74 -4.72 -2.64 -3.49
N VAL A 75 -5.70 -3.45 -3.10
CA VAL A 75 -6.41 -4.29 -4.06
C VAL A 75 -7.41 -3.37 -4.75
N GLU A 76 -6.95 -2.56 -5.71
CA GLU A 76 -7.88 -2.17 -6.77
C GLU A 76 -8.43 -3.48 -7.31
N GLU A 77 -9.73 -3.72 -7.17
CA GLU A 77 -10.42 -4.84 -7.79
C GLU A 77 -10.04 -4.78 -9.27
N GLN A 78 -9.04 -5.58 -9.67
CA GLN A 78 -8.90 -5.95 -11.05
C GLN A 78 -10.27 -6.54 -11.37
N LYS A 79 -11.04 -5.82 -12.19
CA LYS A 79 -12.32 -6.26 -12.72
C LYS A 79 -12.05 -7.51 -13.55
N SER A 80 -11.80 -8.63 -12.89
CA SER A 80 -11.71 -9.93 -13.51
C SER A 80 -13.14 -10.26 -13.90
N GLY A 81 -13.49 -9.90 -15.14
CA GLY A 81 -14.82 -10.04 -15.74
C GLY A 81 -15.30 -11.50 -15.86
N SER A 82 -14.54 -12.45 -15.35
CA SER A 82 -14.91 -13.84 -15.12
C SER A 82 -14.45 -14.20 -13.72
N GLY A 83 -15.35 -14.71 -12.87
CA GLY A 83 -14.96 -15.27 -11.58
C GLY A 83 -13.78 -16.21 -11.81
N VAL A 84 -12.66 -15.94 -11.14
CA VAL A 84 -11.47 -16.78 -11.28
C VAL A 84 -11.85 -18.15 -10.72
N ASP A 85 -11.86 -19.19 -11.54
CA ASP A 85 -12.29 -20.56 -11.19
C ASP A 85 -11.57 -21.17 -9.97
N PHE A 86 -10.51 -20.50 -9.48
CA PHE A 86 -9.70 -20.90 -8.35
C PHE A 86 -10.07 -20.21 -7.03
N ASP A 87 -11.19 -19.51 -6.93
CA ASP A 87 -11.64 -18.88 -5.68
C ASP A 87 -12.48 -19.84 -4.83
N TYR A 88 -11.92 -20.31 -3.70
CA TYR A 88 -12.57 -21.23 -2.76
C TYR A 88 -12.31 -20.79 -1.31
N GLU A 89 -13.18 -21.24 -0.40
CA GLU A 89 -13.13 -20.90 1.03
C GLU A 89 -11.76 -21.24 1.65
N GLY A 90 -11.19 -20.30 2.39
CA GLY A 90 -9.86 -20.45 3.00
C GLY A 90 -8.67 -20.41 2.03
N ARG A 91 -8.85 -20.13 0.73
CA ARG A 91 -7.74 -20.01 -0.25
C ARG A 91 -6.62 -19.09 0.24
N MET A 92 -6.97 -17.96 0.84
CA MET A 92 -5.99 -16.99 1.35
C MET A 92 -5.07 -17.59 2.41
N TRP A 93 -5.60 -18.45 3.30
CA TRP A 93 -4.79 -19.20 4.26
C TRP A 93 -3.81 -20.13 3.56
N TYR A 94 -4.26 -20.93 2.59
CA TYR A 94 -3.37 -21.84 1.87
C TYR A 94 -2.29 -21.10 1.09
N LEU A 95 -2.65 -20.00 0.41
CA LEU A 95 -1.69 -19.18 -0.32
C LEU A 95 -0.60 -18.61 0.60
N TRP A 96 -1.00 -17.97 1.69
CA TRP A 96 -0.06 -17.28 2.59
C TRP A 96 0.76 -18.27 3.41
N SER A 97 0.14 -19.36 3.88
CA SER A 97 0.84 -20.42 4.59
C SER A 97 1.85 -21.14 3.69
N HIS A 98 1.50 -21.40 2.42
CA HIS A 98 2.42 -21.97 1.45
C HIS A 98 3.61 -21.04 1.17
N MET A 99 3.38 -19.74 0.94
CA MET A 99 4.45 -18.76 0.75
C MET A 99 5.43 -18.71 1.94
N LEU A 100 4.90 -18.68 3.16
CA LEU A 100 5.74 -18.65 4.36
C LEU A 100 6.50 -19.97 4.55
N ALA A 101 5.84 -21.11 4.32
CA ALA A 101 6.46 -22.42 4.44
C ALA A 101 7.54 -22.64 3.37
N SER A 102 7.33 -22.20 2.13
CA SER A 102 8.29 -22.40 1.05
C SER A 102 9.55 -21.54 1.19
N ASN A 103 9.42 -20.31 1.73
CA ASN A 103 10.55 -19.39 1.90
C ASN A 103 11.33 -19.64 3.19
N TYR A 104 10.65 -19.94 4.30
CA TYR A 104 11.31 -20.05 5.61
C TYR A 104 11.38 -21.49 6.17
N GLY A 105 10.75 -22.47 5.50
CA GLY A 105 10.71 -23.86 5.98
C GLY A 105 9.88 -24.06 7.25
N TRP A 106 9.00 -23.11 7.59
CA TRP A 106 8.21 -23.17 8.82
C TRP A 106 7.06 -24.18 8.73
N SER A 107 6.72 -24.79 9.88
CA SER A 107 5.55 -25.66 9.98
C SER A 107 4.25 -24.87 9.94
N LEU A 108 3.16 -25.51 9.47
CA LEU A 108 1.84 -24.90 9.44
C LEU A 108 1.34 -24.50 10.84
N GLU A 109 1.69 -25.27 11.87
CA GLU A 109 1.34 -24.97 13.26
C GLU A 109 2.04 -23.70 13.75
N TYR A 110 3.32 -23.53 13.42
CA TYR A 110 4.06 -22.32 13.74
C TYR A 110 3.45 -21.10 13.03
N ILE A 111 3.23 -21.21 11.72
CA ILE A 111 2.63 -20.14 10.91
C ILE A 111 1.25 -19.75 11.43
N ALA A 112 0.42 -20.73 11.83
CA ALA A 112 -0.92 -20.46 12.34
C ALA A 112 -0.89 -19.58 13.61
N ASN A 113 0.10 -19.80 14.47
CA ASN A 113 0.30 -19.11 15.74
C ASN A 113 1.13 -17.83 15.65
N LEU A 114 1.72 -17.52 14.48
CA LEU A 114 2.49 -16.31 14.26
C LEU A 114 1.65 -15.05 14.52
N ASP A 115 2.28 -14.00 15.05
CA ASP A 115 1.65 -12.69 15.19
C ASP A 115 1.21 -12.17 13.81
N VAL A 116 0.07 -11.47 13.77
CA VAL A 116 -0.52 -11.01 12.50
C VAL A 116 0.38 -9.97 11.83
N ASP A 117 0.97 -9.04 12.59
CA ASP A 117 1.85 -8.03 12.03
C ASP A 117 3.15 -8.66 11.50
N GLU A 118 3.71 -9.62 12.22
CA GLU A 118 4.91 -10.35 11.78
C GLU A 118 4.64 -11.17 10.51
N ALA A 119 3.53 -11.91 10.47
CA ALA A 119 3.15 -12.71 9.32
C ALA A 119 2.97 -11.86 8.06
N ILE A 120 2.25 -10.74 8.16
CA ILE A 120 2.02 -9.83 7.03
C ILE A 120 3.33 -9.14 6.62
N GLY A 121 4.19 -8.79 7.58
CA GLY A 121 5.52 -8.24 7.32
C GLY A 121 6.37 -9.18 6.47
N HIS A 122 6.48 -10.46 6.87
CA HIS A 122 7.22 -11.47 6.13
C HIS A 122 6.65 -11.73 4.73
N ILE A 123 5.32 -11.75 4.61
CA ILE A 123 4.66 -11.89 3.30
C ILE A 123 5.02 -10.70 2.41
N GLN A 124 4.98 -9.48 2.95
CA GLN A 124 5.33 -8.29 2.18
C GLN A 124 6.81 -8.31 1.76
N GLU A 125 7.71 -8.76 2.63
CA GLU A 125 9.14 -8.94 2.32
C GLU A 125 9.34 -9.91 1.15
N ILE A 126 8.75 -11.12 1.23
CA ILE A 126 8.78 -12.10 0.13
C ILE A 126 8.28 -11.48 -1.18
N LEU A 127 7.16 -10.76 -1.14
CA LEU A 127 6.59 -10.14 -2.34
C LEU A 127 7.45 -9.02 -2.93
N VAL A 128 8.19 -8.29 -2.09
CA VAL A 128 9.15 -7.28 -2.54
C VAL A 128 10.33 -7.97 -3.23
N ASP A 129 10.89 -9.02 -2.63
CA ASP A 129 12.03 -9.73 -3.19
C ASP A 129 11.68 -10.40 -4.53
N ASP A 130 10.53 -11.07 -4.60
CA ASP A 130 10.01 -11.66 -5.84
C ASP A 130 9.86 -10.61 -6.95
N GLN A 131 9.35 -9.42 -6.61
CA GLN A 131 9.19 -8.34 -7.58
C GLN A 131 10.54 -7.79 -8.05
N LEU A 132 11.50 -7.60 -7.13
CA LEU A 132 12.84 -7.11 -7.47
C LEU A 132 13.61 -8.12 -8.34
N GLU A 133 13.49 -9.41 -8.05
CA GLU A 133 14.07 -10.47 -8.86
C GLU A 133 13.48 -10.48 -10.28
N ARG A 134 12.15 -10.36 -10.40
CA ARG A 134 11.49 -10.24 -11.72
C ARG A 134 11.91 -8.99 -12.47
N GLU A 135 12.08 -7.86 -11.78
CA GLU A 135 12.59 -6.63 -12.38
C GLU A 135 14.03 -6.79 -12.87
N TRP A 136 14.86 -7.49 -12.11
CA TRP A 136 16.23 -7.80 -12.49
C TRP A 136 16.26 -8.70 -13.73
N GLN A 137 15.53 -9.82 -13.74
CA GLN A 137 15.40 -10.71 -14.89
C GLN A 137 14.86 -9.98 -16.12
N TRP A 138 13.85 -9.13 -15.93
CA TRP A 138 13.29 -8.29 -16.99
C TRP A 138 14.33 -7.33 -17.56
N SER A 139 15.15 -6.69 -16.72
CA SER A 139 16.18 -5.75 -17.16
C SER A 139 17.27 -6.35 -18.05
N ILE A 140 17.43 -7.67 -18.02
CA ILE A 140 18.39 -8.42 -18.83
C ILE A 140 17.76 -8.85 -20.17
N SER A 141 16.42 -8.90 -20.25
CA SER A 141 15.72 -9.31 -21.47
C SER A 141 15.82 -8.23 -22.56
N GLU A 142 16.10 -8.64 -23.80
CA GLU A 142 16.09 -7.73 -24.95
C GLU A 142 14.72 -7.09 -25.17
N VAL A 143 13.64 -7.81 -24.84
CA VAL A 143 12.24 -7.34 -24.97
C VAL A 143 11.94 -6.15 -24.04
N ALA A 144 12.74 -5.98 -22.98
CA ALA A 144 12.58 -4.87 -22.06
C ALA A 144 13.05 -3.53 -22.64
N TYR A 145 13.83 -3.53 -23.72
CA TYR A 145 14.37 -2.32 -24.30
C TYR A 145 13.58 -1.90 -25.54
N SER A 146 13.01 -0.70 -25.48
CA SER A 146 12.37 -0.08 -26.65
C SER A 146 13.29 0.98 -27.25
N TYR A 147 13.43 0.97 -28.58
CA TYR A 147 14.21 1.99 -29.28
C TYR A 147 13.43 3.31 -29.35
N ASN A 148 13.96 4.35 -28.71
CA ASN A 148 13.40 5.68 -28.79
C ASN A 148 14.00 6.42 -30.00
N GLN A 149 13.18 6.66 -31.04
CA GLN A 149 13.62 7.29 -32.29
C GLN A 149 14.14 8.72 -32.09
N ALA A 150 13.64 9.45 -31.09
CA ALA A 150 14.03 10.83 -30.83
C ALA A 150 15.42 10.92 -30.20
N THR A 151 15.71 10.08 -29.22
CA THR A 151 17.02 10.04 -28.53
C THR A 151 18.03 9.14 -29.24
N LYS A 152 17.59 8.33 -30.21
CA LYS A 152 18.35 7.26 -30.87
C LYS A 152 19.01 6.29 -29.90
N ARG A 153 18.42 6.12 -28.73
CA ARG A 153 18.90 5.25 -27.66
C ARG A 153 17.83 4.22 -27.32
N SER A 154 18.28 3.04 -26.95
CA SER A 154 17.42 2.03 -26.36
C SER A 154 17.16 2.40 -24.90
N GLU A 155 15.90 2.55 -24.54
CA GLU A 155 15.47 2.90 -23.19
C GLU A 155 14.78 1.69 -22.55
N LEU A 156 15.12 1.40 -21.30
CA LEU A 156 14.52 0.31 -20.52
C LEU A 156 13.06 0.65 -20.20
N ARG A 157 12.13 -0.20 -20.61
CA ARG A 157 10.74 -0.15 -20.17
C ARG A 157 10.61 -0.94 -18.86
N PRO A 158 10.44 -0.29 -17.69
CA PRO A 158 10.37 -1.00 -16.43
C PRO A 158 9.14 -1.90 -16.34
N LEU A 159 9.27 -3.02 -15.61
CA LEU A 159 8.14 -3.89 -15.29
C LEU A 159 7.13 -3.11 -14.42
N PRO A 160 5.81 -3.20 -14.67
CA PRO A 160 4.83 -2.50 -13.85
C PRO A 160 4.81 -3.09 -12.43
N ARG A 161 5.14 -2.26 -11.44
CA ARG A 161 5.02 -2.62 -10.02
C ARG A 161 3.55 -2.77 -9.60
N PRO A 162 3.25 -3.67 -8.64
CA PRO A 162 1.92 -3.78 -8.06
C PRO A 162 1.54 -2.46 -7.37
N ALA A 163 0.23 -2.18 -7.29
CA ALA A 163 -0.27 -0.89 -6.81
C ALA A 163 0.37 -0.48 -5.47
N TRP A 164 0.38 -1.41 -4.49
CA TRP A 164 0.91 -1.16 -3.15
C TRP A 164 2.42 -0.82 -3.09
N MET A 165 3.20 -1.14 -4.13
CA MET A 165 4.62 -0.75 -4.26
C MET A 165 4.83 0.55 -5.02
N LYS A 166 3.80 1.08 -5.71
CA LYS A 166 3.94 2.32 -6.45
C LYS A 166 4.16 3.45 -5.46
N MET A 167 5.26 4.18 -5.64
CA MET A 167 5.44 5.45 -4.94
C MET A 167 4.24 6.33 -5.28
N LYS A 168 3.55 6.83 -4.25
CA LYS A 168 2.57 7.90 -4.45
C LYS A 168 3.29 9.00 -5.20
N LYS A 169 2.84 9.31 -6.41
CA LYS A 169 3.38 10.44 -7.16
C LYS A 169 3.21 11.65 -6.26
N ILE A 170 4.32 12.17 -5.74
CA ILE A 170 4.30 13.43 -5.02
C ILE A 170 3.93 14.44 -6.10
N GLU A 171 2.67 14.85 -6.12
CA GLU A 171 2.24 15.90 -7.04
C GLU A 171 3.17 17.09 -6.78
N PRO A 172 3.82 17.63 -7.83
CA PRO A 172 4.68 18.79 -7.64
C PRO A 172 3.86 19.85 -6.90
N PRO A 173 4.43 20.51 -5.86
CA PRO A 173 3.68 21.45 -5.06
C PRO A 173 2.97 22.41 -6.00
N LYS A 174 1.64 22.50 -5.85
CA LYS A 174 0.81 23.34 -6.71
C LYS A 174 1.47 24.71 -6.76
N LYS A 175 1.85 25.17 -7.95
CA LYS A 175 2.47 26.49 -8.12
C LYS A 175 1.44 27.53 -7.68
N ILE A 176 1.56 28.01 -6.44
CA ILE A 176 0.73 29.08 -5.92
C ILE A 176 1.30 30.38 -6.50
N ARG A 177 0.47 31.16 -7.18
CA ARG A 177 0.85 32.53 -7.57
C ARG A 177 0.89 33.36 -6.29
N ILE A 178 2.09 33.70 -5.83
CA ILE A 178 2.26 34.61 -4.69
C ILE A 178 1.84 36.01 -5.13
N HIS A 179 0.97 36.66 -4.38
CA HIS A 179 0.57 38.04 -4.67
C HIS A 179 1.80 38.95 -4.54
N ARG A 180 1.96 39.92 -5.46
CA ARG A 180 3.16 40.76 -5.58
C ARG A 180 3.57 41.46 -4.27
N MET A 181 2.60 41.76 -3.39
CA MET A 181 2.84 42.36 -2.06
C MET A 181 3.58 41.45 -1.07
N PHE A 182 3.59 40.13 -1.28
CA PHE A 182 4.29 39.16 -0.44
C PHE A 182 5.63 38.71 -1.03
N VAL A 183 6.00 39.25 -2.21
CA VAL A 183 7.34 39.02 -2.76
C VAL A 183 8.29 39.93 -1.99
N PRO A 184 9.33 39.40 -1.32
CA PRO A 184 10.29 40.23 -0.61
C PRO A 184 10.95 41.20 -1.61
N ILE A 185 10.80 42.48 -1.36
CA ILE A 185 11.46 43.54 -2.13
C ILE A 185 12.80 43.78 -1.44
N GLY A 186 13.81 43.02 -1.85
CA GLY A 186 15.20 43.25 -1.49
C GLY A 186 16.00 43.68 -2.72
N HIS A 187 17.02 44.51 -2.54
CA HIS A 187 18.03 44.70 -3.58
C HIS A 187 18.75 43.37 -3.77
N VAL A 188 18.60 42.75 -4.94
CA VAL A 188 19.42 41.62 -5.33
C VAL A 188 20.79 42.19 -5.65
N VAL A 189 21.73 42.10 -4.72
CA VAL A 189 23.14 42.35 -5.03
C VAL A 189 23.62 41.11 -5.78
N SER A 190 23.66 41.21 -7.10
CA SER A 190 24.33 40.22 -7.93
C SER A 190 25.81 40.21 -7.55
N GLN A 191 26.37 39.04 -7.27
CA GLN A 191 27.80 38.91 -6.91
C GLN A 191 28.75 39.37 -8.03
N GLU A 192 28.24 39.61 -9.24
CA GLU A 192 29.01 40.15 -10.37
C GLU A 192 29.37 41.64 -10.21
N ASP A 193 28.68 42.40 -9.34
CA ASP A 193 28.91 43.84 -9.16
C ASP A 193 29.98 44.16 -8.08
N GLN A 194 30.51 43.16 -7.37
CA GLN A 194 31.53 43.38 -6.34
C GLN A 194 32.96 43.54 -6.89
N ASP A 195 33.21 43.22 -8.16
CA ASP A 195 34.56 43.26 -8.74
C ASP A 195 34.96 44.60 -9.39
N GLN A 196 34.07 45.62 -9.42
CA GLN A 196 34.31 46.85 -10.19
C GLN A 196 34.52 48.16 -9.37
N THR A 197 34.54 48.13 -8.03
CA THR A 197 34.61 49.39 -7.23
C THR A 197 35.93 49.68 -6.51
N THR A 198 37.06 49.16 -7.01
CA THR A 198 38.39 49.61 -6.54
C THR A 198 39.35 49.89 -7.69
N GLN A 199 39.16 51.03 -8.36
CA GLN A 199 40.27 51.73 -9.01
C GLN A 199 40.48 53.07 -8.31
N PRO A 200 41.65 53.33 -7.70
CA PRO A 200 41.97 54.64 -7.16
C PRO A 200 42.32 55.60 -8.29
N GLU A 201 41.68 56.77 -8.31
CA GLU A 201 42.08 57.94 -9.11
C GLU A 201 43.56 58.27 -8.83
N ARG A 202 44.40 58.22 -9.86
CA ARG A 202 45.76 58.77 -9.83
C ARG A 202 45.72 60.16 -10.46
N ASP A 203 45.58 61.17 -9.62
CA ASP A 203 46.01 62.53 -9.96
C ASP A 203 47.54 62.60 -9.92
N VAL A 204 48.16 62.87 -11.07
CA VAL A 204 49.55 63.33 -11.13
C VAL A 204 49.58 64.63 -11.93
N PRO A 205 50.06 65.75 -11.37
CA PRO A 205 50.17 67.00 -12.09
C PRO A 205 51.42 67.02 -12.98
N THR A 206 51.26 67.59 -14.17
CA THR A 206 52.29 67.91 -15.15
C THR A 206 53.12 69.12 -14.70
N VAL A 207 54.46 68.95 -14.64
CA VAL A 207 55.46 70.02 -14.87
C VAL A 207 56.65 69.41 -15.60
#